data_AF-A0A9D5JZP0-F1
#
_entry.id   AF-A0A9D5JZP0-F1
#
_cell.length_a   1.000
_cell.length_b   1.000
_cell.length_c   1.000
_cell.angle_alpha   90.00
_cell.angle_beta   90.00
_cell.angle_gamma   90.00
#
_symmetry.space_group_name_H-M   'P 1'
#
loop_
_entity.id
_entity.type
_entity.pdbx_description
1 polymer ?
#
loop_
_entity_poly.entity_id
_entity_poly.type
_entity_poly.pdbx_seq_one_letter_code
_entity_poly.pdbx_strand_id
1 'polypeptide(L)'
;MTPPNIPNHPPAASDHPASLAESYLEIACDNLPVVNQALRDYGTTSLSAYLPTLLSDAYPSYQPRDDLLTVVYQYAASLLGSPIASRAVEDLARHPVVLTNHHGVDYFSQSVQGSLLFALPRLCGSLRATTVPVFSCGIVPLRSLTYPRGLLIYQGNDHTIERLPRRLPLFSKQFRTKMVSAVPAFDTRMVNKAEKRSHRMMKTGQIASRLAPTFQTIFQEDYRAEPVTTLPSYSDQSVVVNARMWRRLFAELSNVPELVYLEQENIVAALLEADVANPRSLAWGVLFDPKLRESILEALDGLPGCW
;
A
#
# COMPACT_ATOMS: atom_id res chain seq x y z
N MET A 1 74.47 5.40 -1.80
CA MET A 1 73.64 5.83 -2.94
C MET A 1 73.76 4.72 -3.98
N THR A 2 72.77 3.91 -4.33
CA THR A 2 71.31 3.98 -4.17
C THR A 2 70.77 2.53 -4.30
N PRO A 3 69.77 2.10 -3.50
CA PRO A 3 69.20 0.74 -3.61
C PRO A 3 68.39 0.53 -4.91
N PRO A 4 68.15 -0.72 -5.33
CA PRO A 4 67.37 -1.00 -6.53
C PRO A 4 65.90 -0.63 -6.34
N ASN A 5 65.38 -0.01 -7.38
CA ASN A 5 64.04 0.52 -7.56
C ASN A 5 63.00 -0.62 -7.50
N ILE A 6 62.18 -0.68 -6.44
CA ILE A 6 61.00 -1.55 -6.38
C ILE A 6 59.84 -0.77 -7.02
N PRO A 7 59.21 -1.25 -8.11
CA PRO A 7 58.02 -0.61 -8.65
C PRO A 7 56.86 -0.72 -7.64
N ASN A 8 56.40 0.42 -7.15
CA ASN A 8 55.09 0.57 -6.51
C ASN A 8 54.00 0.37 -7.56
N HIS A 9 53.49 -0.85 -7.69
CA HIS A 9 52.14 -1.08 -8.18
C HIS A 9 51.32 -1.73 -7.06
N PRO A 10 50.25 -1.07 -6.58
CA PRO A 10 49.29 -1.75 -5.74
C PRO A 10 48.62 -2.84 -6.61
N PRO A 11 48.43 -4.07 -6.11
CA PRO A 11 47.57 -5.02 -6.80
C PRO A 11 46.17 -4.41 -6.88
N ALA A 12 45.68 -4.30 -8.12
CA ALA A 12 44.32 -3.92 -8.44
C ALA A 12 43.34 -5.00 -7.96
N ALA A 13 42.13 -4.54 -7.64
CA ALA A 13 40.92 -5.29 -7.33
C ALA A 13 40.98 -6.14 -6.05
N SER A 14 40.45 -5.56 -4.97
CA SER A 14 39.94 -6.31 -3.83
C SER A 14 38.75 -7.17 -4.30
N ASP A 15 38.97 -8.47 -4.45
CA ASP A 15 37.91 -9.48 -4.47
C ASP A 15 37.22 -9.50 -3.10
N HIS A 16 36.29 -8.58 -2.88
CA HIS A 16 35.28 -8.76 -1.85
C HIS A 16 34.26 -9.75 -2.40
N PRO A 17 34.00 -10.90 -1.72
CA PRO A 17 32.97 -11.81 -2.16
C PRO A 17 31.65 -11.03 -2.22
N ALA A 18 30.99 -11.08 -3.39
CA ALA A 18 29.69 -10.48 -3.59
C ALA A 18 28.80 -10.81 -2.40
N SER A 19 28.17 -9.79 -1.81
CA SER A 19 27.26 -9.98 -0.70
C SER A 19 26.15 -10.96 -1.12
N LEU A 20 25.59 -11.70 -0.16
CA LEU A 20 24.48 -12.62 -0.43
C LEU A 20 23.32 -11.94 -1.20
N ALA A 21 23.12 -10.64 -0.99
CA ALA A 21 22.15 -9.83 -1.72
C ALA A 21 22.52 -9.64 -3.20
N GLU A 22 23.79 -9.39 -3.50
CA GLU A 22 24.30 -9.28 -4.88
C GLU A 22 24.17 -10.62 -5.61
N SER A 23 24.49 -11.75 -4.96
CA SER A 23 24.30 -13.07 -5.56
C SER A 23 22.82 -13.38 -5.85
N TYR A 24 21.90 -13.01 -4.96
CA TYR A 24 20.47 -13.17 -5.24
C TYR A 24 19.97 -12.23 -6.34
N LEU A 25 20.54 -11.03 -6.44
CA LEU A 25 20.21 -10.08 -7.51
C LEU A 25 20.69 -10.61 -8.87
N GLU A 26 21.90 -11.18 -8.94
CA GLU A 26 22.43 -11.83 -10.14
C GLU A 26 21.52 -12.97 -10.59
N ILE A 27 21.13 -13.87 -9.68
CA ILE A 27 20.18 -14.95 -9.97
C ILE A 27 18.85 -14.37 -10.48
N ALA A 28 18.33 -13.30 -9.88
CA ALA A 28 17.11 -12.66 -10.35
C ALA A 28 17.28 -12.07 -11.76
N CYS A 29 18.40 -11.41 -12.06
CA CYS A 29 18.71 -10.88 -13.39
C CYS A 29 18.83 -11.96 -14.45
N ASP A 30 19.41 -13.11 -14.11
CA ASP A 30 19.58 -14.24 -15.02
C ASP A 30 18.23 -14.89 -15.37
N ASN A 31 17.31 -14.93 -14.41
CA ASN A 31 16.02 -15.62 -14.56
C ASN A 31 14.88 -14.68 -14.97
N LEU A 32 15.01 -13.36 -14.79
CA LEU A 32 13.97 -12.37 -15.07
C LEU A 32 14.51 -11.27 -15.99
N PRO A 33 14.36 -11.41 -17.33
CA PRO A 33 14.87 -10.44 -18.30
C PRO A 33 14.42 -9.01 -18.06
N VAL A 34 13.20 -8.82 -17.57
CA VAL A 34 12.63 -7.50 -17.23
C VAL A 34 13.38 -6.84 -16.07
N VAL A 35 13.76 -7.61 -15.04
CA VAL A 35 14.54 -7.08 -13.90
C VAL A 35 15.92 -6.66 -14.37
N ASN A 36 16.59 -7.50 -15.17
CA ASN A 36 17.90 -7.20 -15.72
C ASN A 36 17.86 -5.97 -16.63
N GLN A 37 16.85 -5.86 -17.51
CA GLN A 37 16.66 -4.68 -18.34
C GLN A 37 16.45 -3.41 -17.50
N ALA A 38 15.57 -3.46 -16.50
CA ALA A 38 15.31 -2.32 -15.62
C ALA A 38 16.57 -1.86 -14.87
N LEU A 39 17.40 -2.79 -14.39
CA LEU A 39 18.65 -2.46 -13.72
C LEU A 39 19.72 -1.93 -14.68
N ARG A 40 19.79 -2.43 -15.91
CA ARG A 40 20.67 -1.87 -16.94
C ARG A 40 20.28 -0.43 -17.30
N ASP A 41 18.98 -0.19 -17.49
CA ASP A 41 18.49 1.11 -17.96
C ASP A 41 18.44 2.15 -16.84
N TYR A 42 18.13 1.73 -15.60
CA TYR A 42 17.83 2.63 -14.49
C TYR A 42 18.57 2.32 -13.18
N GLY A 43 19.43 1.31 -13.11
CA GLY A 43 20.07 0.88 -11.85
C GLY A 43 20.97 1.92 -11.19
N THR A 44 21.44 2.91 -11.96
CA THR A 44 22.21 4.06 -11.45
C THR A 44 21.36 5.33 -11.29
N THR A 45 20.07 5.27 -11.64
CA THR A 45 19.14 6.40 -11.55
C THR A 45 18.60 6.49 -10.12
N SER A 46 18.52 7.70 -9.56
CA SER A 46 17.87 7.90 -8.27
C SER A 46 16.37 7.59 -8.37
N LEU A 47 15.75 7.11 -7.28
CA LEU A 47 14.31 6.87 -7.25
C LEU A 47 13.51 8.12 -7.64
N SER A 48 13.95 9.30 -7.22
CA SER A 48 13.31 10.59 -7.56
C SER A 48 13.31 10.90 -9.06
N ALA A 49 14.34 10.45 -9.80
CA ALA A 49 14.46 10.63 -11.24
C ALA A 49 13.80 9.48 -12.02
N TYR A 50 13.72 8.29 -11.44
CA TYR A 50 13.05 7.13 -12.04
C TYR A 50 11.53 7.24 -11.97
N LEU A 51 10.95 7.61 -10.83
CA LEU A 51 9.49 7.60 -10.63
C LEU A 51 8.69 8.40 -11.68
N PRO A 52 9.14 9.59 -12.16
CA PRO A 52 8.46 10.29 -13.23
C PRO A 52 8.34 9.50 -14.54
N THR A 53 9.25 8.54 -14.81
CA THR A 53 9.19 7.71 -16.03
C THR A 53 8.09 6.65 -15.97
N LEU A 54 7.62 6.31 -14.76
CA LEU A 54 6.50 5.38 -14.56
C LEU A 54 5.14 6.05 -14.72
N LEU A 55 5.10 7.38 -14.65
CA LEU A 55 3.89 8.16 -14.86
C LEU A 55 3.67 8.30 -16.36
N SER A 56 2.90 7.38 -16.93
CA SER A 56 2.50 7.43 -18.34
C SER A 56 1.30 8.35 -18.54
N ASP A 57 1.15 8.86 -19.77
CA ASP A 57 -0.06 9.56 -20.17
C ASP A 57 -1.27 8.63 -20.05
N ALA A 58 -2.35 9.17 -19.50
CA ALA A 58 -3.60 8.42 -19.38
C ALA A 58 -4.16 8.14 -20.78
N TYR A 59 -4.46 6.88 -21.07
CA TYR A 59 -5.24 6.53 -22.25
C TYR A 59 -6.62 7.20 -22.19
N PRO A 60 -7.21 7.57 -23.34
CA PRO A 60 -8.57 8.08 -23.38
C PRO A 60 -9.53 7.08 -22.74
N SER A 61 -10.33 7.53 -21.78
CA SER A 61 -11.35 6.69 -21.15
C SER A 61 -12.52 6.50 -22.09
N TYR A 62 -13.11 5.30 -22.09
CA TYR A 62 -14.34 5.00 -22.85
C TYR A 62 -15.59 5.63 -22.23
N GLN A 63 -15.50 6.11 -20.98
CA GLN A 63 -16.56 6.83 -20.28
C GLN A 63 -16.02 8.02 -19.49
N PRO A 64 -16.84 9.06 -19.21
CA PRO A 64 -16.48 10.11 -18.27
C PRO A 64 -16.05 9.54 -16.92
N ARG A 65 -15.22 10.28 -16.17
CA ARG A 65 -14.68 9.84 -14.87
C ARG A 65 -15.30 10.59 -13.69
N ASP A 66 -16.26 11.47 -13.96
CA ASP A 66 -16.85 12.36 -12.95
C ASP A 66 -17.61 11.59 -11.87
N ASP A 67 -18.17 10.43 -12.23
CA ASP A 67 -18.77 9.46 -11.34
C ASP A 67 -17.77 8.88 -10.33
N LEU A 68 -16.61 8.41 -10.80
CA LEU A 68 -15.52 7.92 -9.96
C LEU A 68 -15.05 9.02 -9.01
N LEU A 69 -14.83 10.23 -9.51
CA LEU A 69 -14.42 11.37 -8.69
C LEU A 69 -15.49 11.69 -7.63
N THR A 70 -16.77 11.62 -7.98
CA THR A 70 -17.87 11.84 -7.04
C THR A 70 -17.89 10.79 -5.93
N VAL A 71 -17.77 9.51 -6.27
CA VAL A 71 -17.76 8.40 -5.30
C VAL A 71 -16.54 8.50 -4.37
N VAL A 72 -15.34 8.76 -4.94
CA VAL A 72 -14.11 8.93 -4.16
C VAL A 72 -14.22 10.13 -3.22
N TYR A 73 -14.79 11.25 -3.69
CA TYR A 73 -15.03 12.42 -2.84
C TYR A 73 -15.91 12.05 -1.64
N GLN A 74 -17.07 11.44 -1.90
CA GLN A 74 -18.05 11.10 -0.85
C GLN A 74 -17.44 10.14 0.17
N TYR A 75 -16.74 9.10 -0.29
CA TYR A 75 -16.12 8.13 0.59
C TYR A 75 -15.01 8.77 1.44
N ALA A 76 -14.06 9.48 0.81
CA ALA A 76 -12.99 10.16 1.53
C ALA A 76 -13.50 11.25 2.47
N ALA A 77 -14.53 12.02 2.08
CA ALA A 77 -15.06 13.11 2.90
C ALA A 77 -15.68 12.57 4.19
N SER A 78 -16.37 11.43 4.12
CA SER A 78 -17.01 10.80 5.28
C SER A 78 -16.02 10.32 6.35
N LEU A 79 -14.77 10.01 5.97
CA LEU A 79 -13.76 9.44 6.88
C LEU A 79 -12.59 10.38 7.19
N LEU A 80 -12.15 11.15 6.21
CA LEU A 80 -10.95 12.00 6.27
C LEU A 80 -11.29 13.50 6.23
N GLY A 81 -12.54 13.85 5.99
CA GLY A 81 -13.03 15.23 5.91
C GLY A 81 -12.92 15.83 4.51
N SER A 82 -13.81 16.78 4.21
CA SER A 82 -13.95 17.42 2.90
C SER A 82 -12.66 18.03 2.34
N PRO A 83 -11.78 18.69 3.13
CA PRO A 83 -10.54 19.26 2.58
C PRO A 83 -9.60 18.21 1.98
N ILE A 84 -9.51 17.01 2.58
CA ILE A 84 -8.68 15.92 2.07
C ILE A 84 -9.34 15.30 0.85
N ALA A 85 -10.66 15.09 0.91
CA ALA A 85 -11.43 14.55 -0.20
C ALA A 85 -11.34 15.42 -1.47
N SER A 86 -11.48 16.75 -1.33
CA SER A 86 -11.34 17.69 -2.45
C SER A 86 -9.96 17.58 -3.11
N ARG A 87 -8.89 17.53 -2.31
CA ARG A 87 -7.53 17.37 -2.84
C ARG A 87 -7.33 16.02 -3.51
N ALA A 88 -7.89 14.96 -2.95
CA ALA A 88 -7.79 13.60 -3.50
C ALA A 88 -8.38 13.53 -4.90
N VAL A 89 -9.58 14.08 -5.12
CA VAL A 89 -10.23 14.04 -6.43
C VAL A 89 -9.61 15.01 -7.42
N GLU A 90 -9.09 16.15 -6.96
CA GLU A 90 -8.35 17.09 -7.81
C GLU A 90 -7.04 16.46 -8.30
N ASP A 91 -6.30 15.79 -7.42
CA ASP A 91 -5.08 15.08 -7.77
C ASP A 91 -5.37 13.89 -8.69
N LEU A 92 -6.42 13.10 -8.40
CA LEU A 92 -6.81 11.95 -9.22
C LEU A 92 -7.31 12.36 -10.62
N ALA A 93 -8.00 13.50 -10.75
CA ALA A 93 -8.44 14.01 -12.04
C ALA A 93 -7.26 14.41 -12.93
N ARG A 94 -6.22 15.03 -12.34
CA ARG A 94 -5.00 15.42 -13.05
C ARG A 94 -4.07 14.24 -13.33
N HIS A 95 -3.98 13.30 -12.38
CA HIS A 95 -3.09 12.15 -12.40
C HIS A 95 -3.89 10.89 -12.03
N PRO A 96 -4.52 10.20 -13.01
CA PRO A 96 -5.42 9.07 -12.76
C PRO A 96 -4.64 7.77 -12.48
N VAL A 97 -3.74 7.83 -11.52
CA VAL A 97 -2.90 6.71 -11.09
C VAL A 97 -3.15 6.48 -9.60
N VAL A 98 -3.43 5.24 -9.25
CA VAL A 98 -3.64 4.82 -7.87
C VAL A 98 -2.75 3.63 -7.55
N LEU A 99 -2.34 3.52 -6.29
CA LEU A 99 -1.76 2.28 -5.79
C LEU A 99 -2.85 1.25 -5.54
N THR A 100 -2.55 -0.01 -5.83
CA THR A 100 -3.40 -1.13 -5.44
C THR A 100 -2.75 -1.93 -4.33
N ASN A 101 -3.49 -2.22 -3.28
CA ASN A 101 -3.00 -2.93 -2.09
C ASN A 101 -4.08 -3.86 -1.52
N HIS A 102 -3.74 -4.66 -0.50
CA HIS A 102 -4.74 -5.34 0.32
C HIS A 102 -5.26 -4.40 1.41
N HIS A 103 -6.58 -4.36 1.61
CA HIS A 103 -7.19 -3.48 2.60
C HIS A 103 -6.91 -3.94 4.04
N GLY A 104 -6.96 -2.98 4.98
CA GLY A 104 -6.65 -3.16 6.40
C GLY A 104 -5.67 -2.11 6.92
N VAL A 105 -5.36 -2.18 8.22
CA VAL A 105 -4.32 -1.31 8.78
C VAL A 105 -2.96 -1.78 8.27
N ASP A 106 -2.25 -0.88 7.58
CA ASP A 106 -1.11 -1.24 6.75
C ASP A 106 0.19 -1.33 7.55
N TYR A 107 0.53 -2.55 7.96
CA TYR A 107 1.85 -2.90 8.50
C TYR A 107 2.67 -3.71 7.51
N PHE A 108 2.20 -3.92 6.28
CA PHE A 108 2.95 -4.74 5.35
C PHE A 108 4.05 -3.89 4.71
N SER A 109 5.31 -4.29 4.92
CA SER A 109 6.46 -3.46 4.57
C SER A 109 6.49 -3.06 3.10
N GLN A 110 6.12 -3.97 2.20
CA GLN A 110 6.05 -3.71 0.77
C GLN A 110 4.96 -2.68 0.41
N SER A 111 3.77 -2.79 1.02
CA SER A 111 2.68 -1.82 0.80
C SER A 111 3.04 -0.43 1.32
N VAL A 112 3.62 -0.35 2.53
CA VAL A 112 4.10 0.91 3.10
C VAL A 112 5.19 1.53 2.23
N GLN A 113 6.16 0.75 1.75
CA GLN A 113 7.20 1.22 0.83
C GLN A 113 6.59 1.74 -0.49
N GLY A 114 5.56 1.06 -1.02
CA GLY A 114 4.80 1.55 -2.18
C GLY A 114 4.20 2.93 -1.96
N SER A 115 3.54 3.15 -0.82
CA SER A 115 3.00 4.48 -0.46
C SER A 115 4.10 5.54 -0.32
N LEU A 116 5.26 5.19 0.24
CA LEU A 116 6.42 6.10 0.31
C LEU A 116 6.93 6.48 -1.07
N LEU A 117 7.02 5.50 -1.99
CA LEU A 117 7.42 5.75 -3.37
C LEU A 117 6.45 6.69 -4.08
N PHE A 118 5.14 6.53 -3.90
CA PHE A 118 4.15 7.44 -4.48
C PHE A 118 4.15 8.83 -3.84
N ALA A 119 4.59 8.96 -2.59
CA ALA A 119 4.77 10.26 -1.94
C ALA A 119 6.03 11.00 -2.42
N LEU A 120 7.05 10.26 -2.85
CA LEU A 120 8.37 10.81 -3.16
C LEU A 120 8.37 11.90 -4.24
N PRO A 121 7.61 11.82 -5.35
CA PRO A 121 7.58 12.88 -6.35
C PRO A 121 7.14 14.24 -5.76
N ARG A 122 6.21 14.24 -4.81
CA ARG A 122 5.81 15.46 -4.09
C ARG A 122 6.92 15.96 -3.19
N LEU A 123 7.56 15.06 -2.42
CA LEU A 123 8.66 15.40 -1.51
C LEU A 123 9.88 15.95 -2.25
N CYS A 124 10.13 15.47 -3.47
CA CYS A 124 11.21 15.95 -4.34
C CYS A 124 10.81 17.13 -5.23
N GLY A 125 9.56 17.59 -5.18
CA GLY A 125 9.07 18.72 -5.98
C GLY A 125 8.86 18.43 -7.47
N SER A 126 8.92 17.16 -7.91
CA SER A 126 8.67 16.77 -9.30
C SER A 126 7.18 16.64 -9.63
N LEU A 127 6.32 16.41 -8.63
CA LEU A 127 4.88 16.48 -8.76
C LEU A 127 4.24 17.42 -7.74
N ARG A 128 3.11 18.02 -8.12
CA ARG A 128 2.30 18.88 -7.25
C ARG A 128 1.19 18.15 -6.51
N ALA A 129 1.03 16.84 -6.73
CA ALA A 129 0.03 16.02 -6.05
C ALA A 129 0.20 16.12 -4.53
N THR A 130 -0.90 16.37 -3.84
CA THR A 130 -0.98 16.58 -2.39
C THR A 130 -1.58 15.39 -1.64
N THR A 131 -1.89 14.33 -2.37
CA THR A 131 -2.44 13.08 -1.84
C THR A 131 -1.74 11.87 -2.46
N VAL A 132 -1.73 10.76 -1.72
CA VAL A 132 -1.35 9.43 -2.21
C VAL A 132 -2.62 8.58 -2.24
N PRO A 133 -3.25 8.41 -3.42
CA PRO A 133 -4.45 7.58 -3.53
C PRO A 133 -4.09 6.10 -3.57
N VAL A 134 -4.71 5.32 -2.69
CA VAL A 134 -4.62 3.87 -2.65
C VAL A 134 -6.02 3.28 -2.73
N PHE A 135 -6.28 2.48 -3.76
CA PHE A 135 -7.50 1.68 -3.88
C PHE A 135 -7.16 0.25 -3.51
N SER A 136 -7.67 -0.21 -2.38
CA SER A 136 -7.21 -1.44 -1.73
C SER A 136 -8.32 -2.47 -1.64
N CYS A 137 -7.98 -3.74 -1.86
CA CYS A 137 -8.94 -4.83 -1.94
C CYS A 137 -9.30 -5.36 -0.54
N GLY A 138 -10.56 -5.22 -0.15
CA GLY A 138 -11.16 -5.74 1.08
C GLY A 138 -11.53 -7.22 1.03
N ILE A 139 -11.61 -7.83 -0.17
CA ILE A 139 -11.86 -9.28 -0.33
C ILE A 139 -10.57 -10.09 -0.10
N VAL A 140 -9.91 -9.81 1.02
CA VAL A 140 -8.67 -10.47 1.45
C VAL A 140 -8.89 -11.10 2.83
N PRO A 141 -8.58 -12.39 3.02
CA PRO A 141 -8.75 -13.01 4.33
C PRO A 141 -7.83 -12.36 5.37
N LEU A 142 -8.28 -12.22 6.61
CA LEU A 142 -7.44 -11.68 7.69
C LEU A 142 -6.12 -12.44 7.91
N ARG A 143 -6.04 -13.72 7.52
CA ARG A 143 -4.81 -14.54 7.58
C ARG A 143 -3.87 -14.38 6.38
N SER A 144 -4.16 -13.50 5.43
CA SER A 144 -3.33 -13.28 4.24
C SER A 144 -1.90 -12.87 4.61
N LEU A 145 -1.03 -12.81 3.60
CA LEU A 145 0.36 -12.40 3.77
C LEU A 145 0.49 -11.00 4.40
N THR A 146 -0.36 -10.06 3.96
CA THR A 146 -0.41 -8.66 4.45
C THR A 146 -0.93 -8.54 5.88
N TYR A 147 -1.51 -9.62 6.42
CA TYR A 147 -1.89 -9.77 7.82
C TYR A 147 -2.79 -8.65 8.39
N PRO A 148 -3.93 -8.30 7.76
CA PRO A 148 -4.84 -7.28 8.29
C PRO A 148 -5.50 -7.70 9.63
N ARG A 149 -5.27 -8.93 10.09
CA ARG A 149 -5.65 -9.38 11.44
C ARG A 149 -4.99 -8.59 12.58
N GLY A 150 -3.91 -7.88 12.34
CA GLY A 150 -3.21 -7.10 13.36
C GLY A 150 -1.90 -6.51 12.86
N LEU A 151 -0.93 -6.38 13.76
CA LEU A 151 0.31 -5.66 13.49
C LEU A 151 1.41 -6.63 13.05
N LEU A 152 2.21 -6.20 12.06
CA LEU A 152 3.48 -6.82 11.67
C LEU A 152 4.65 -6.00 12.23
N ILE A 153 5.63 -6.69 12.80
CA ILE A 153 6.76 -6.07 13.50
C ILE A 153 8.05 -6.63 12.90
N TYR A 154 8.81 -5.76 12.23
CA TYR A 154 10.04 -6.12 11.51
C TYR A 154 11.31 -5.89 12.33
N GLN A 155 11.18 -5.69 13.65
CA GLN A 155 12.33 -5.62 14.52
C GLN A 155 12.64 -6.98 15.16
N GLY A 156 13.82 -7.52 14.85
CA GLY A 156 14.44 -8.66 15.52
C GLY A 156 15.76 -8.27 16.18
N ASN A 157 16.36 -9.22 16.89
CA ASN A 157 17.81 -9.25 17.14
C ASN A 157 18.45 -10.23 16.13
N ASP A 158 19.77 -10.21 15.96
CA ASP A 158 20.48 -11.02 14.95
C ASP A 158 20.11 -12.52 15.03
N HIS A 159 19.81 -13.02 16.24
CA HIS A 159 19.40 -14.39 16.49
C HIS A 159 17.92 -14.72 16.19
N THR A 160 17.11 -13.75 15.74
CA THR A 160 15.67 -13.95 15.47
C THR A 160 15.18 -13.38 14.14
N ILE A 161 16.10 -12.98 13.24
CA ILE A 161 15.78 -12.46 11.90
C ILE A 161 14.89 -13.44 11.12
N GLU A 162 15.17 -14.75 11.17
CA GLU A 162 14.38 -15.80 10.49
C GLU A 162 12.92 -15.86 10.93
N ARG A 163 12.57 -15.23 12.05
CA ARG A 163 11.22 -15.24 12.62
C ARG A 163 10.47 -13.94 12.38
N LEU A 164 11.02 -13.05 11.56
CA LEU A 164 10.36 -11.81 11.14
C LEU A 164 9.45 -12.04 9.92
N PRO A 165 8.37 -11.24 9.78
CA PRO A 165 7.85 -10.31 10.78
C PRO A 165 7.16 -11.03 11.96
N ARG A 166 7.27 -10.46 13.17
CA ARG A 166 6.47 -10.91 14.31
C ARG A 166 5.02 -10.42 14.16
N ARG A 167 4.08 -11.32 14.44
CA ARG A 167 2.64 -11.06 14.33
C ARG A 167 2.01 -10.76 15.69
N LEU A 168 1.44 -9.58 15.84
CA LEU A 168 0.64 -9.18 17.00
C LEU A 168 -0.84 -9.09 16.59
N PRO A 169 -1.66 -10.12 16.85
CA PRO A 169 -3.06 -10.12 16.45
C PRO A 169 -3.87 -9.09 17.24
N LEU A 170 -4.68 -8.31 16.53
CA LEU A 170 -5.79 -7.53 17.07
C LEU A 170 -7.06 -8.39 17.11
N PHE A 171 -7.35 -9.07 15.99
CA PHE A 171 -8.48 -9.99 15.89
C PHE A 171 -8.15 -11.40 16.39
N SER A 172 -9.13 -12.05 17.02
CA SER A 172 -9.00 -13.43 17.51
C SER A 172 -8.89 -14.43 16.35
N LYS A 173 -8.50 -15.68 16.66
CA LYS A 173 -8.24 -16.72 15.64
C LYS A 173 -9.49 -17.13 14.85
N GLN A 174 -10.70 -16.87 15.39
CA GLN A 174 -11.96 -17.20 14.73
C GLN A 174 -12.24 -16.32 13.50
N PHE A 175 -11.64 -15.12 13.43
CA PHE A 175 -11.82 -14.20 12.31
C PHE A 175 -10.87 -14.49 11.14
N ARG A 176 -9.92 -15.42 11.28
CA ARG A 176 -8.78 -15.56 10.36
C ARG A 176 -9.15 -15.81 8.89
N THR A 177 -10.30 -16.41 8.61
CA THR A 177 -10.79 -16.69 7.25
C THR A 177 -11.81 -15.69 6.76
N LYS A 178 -12.24 -14.74 7.60
CA LYS A 178 -13.14 -13.68 7.19
C LYS A 178 -12.39 -12.65 6.34
N MET A 179 -13.09 -12.09 5.36
CA MET A 179 -12.59 -11.02 4.52
C MET A 179 -12.59 -9.71 5.29
N VAL A 180 -11.62 -8.83 5.02
CA VAL A 180 -11.54 -7.51 5.65
C VAL A 180 -12.84 -6.73 5.48
N SER A 181 -13.41 -6.74 4.27
CA SER A 181 -14.67 -6.09 3.92
C SER A 181 -15.87 -6.53 4.76
N ALA A 182 -15.85 -7.75 5.28
CA ALA A 182 -16.97 -8.38 5.99
C ALA A 182 -16.75 -8.48 7.51
N VAL A 183 -15.66 -7.92 8.04
CA VAL A 183 -15.32 -7.99 9.46
C VAL A 183 -15.86 -6.75 10.18
N PRO A 184 -16.55 -6.91 11.33
CA PRO A 184 -17.01 -5.78 12.12
C PRO A 184 -15.83 -4.96 12.67
N ALA A 185 -16.11 -3.71 13.01
CA ALA A 185 -15.16 -2.85 13.70
C ALA A 185 -14.47 -3.56 14.88
N PHE A 186 -13.18 -3.31 15.09
CA PHE A 186 -12.52 -3.66 16.33
C PHE A 186 -13.00 -2.73 17.45
N ASP A 187 -13.00 -3.27 18.68
CA ASP A 187 -13.39 -2.52 19.87
C ASP A 187 -12.19 -2.22 20.79
N THR A 188 -12.42 -1.33 21.76
CA THR A 188 -11.41 -0.98 22.79
C THR A 188 -10.93 -2.20 23.57
N ARG A 189 -11.75 -3.25 23.74
CA ARG A 189 -11.36 -4.48 24.46
C ARG A 189 -10.32 -5.26 23.66
N MET A 190 -10.45 -5.31 22.33
CA MET A 190 -9.48 -5.93 21.42
C MET A 190 -8.16 -5.15 21.43
N VAL A 191 -8.21 -3.82 21.38
CA VAL A 191 -7.02 -2.98 21.47
C VAL A 191 -6.31 -3.19 22.83
N ASN A 192 -7.05 -3.21 23.94
CA ASN A 192 -6.50 -3.52 25.27
C ASN A 192 -5.80 -4.89 25.33
N LYS A 193 -6.36 -5.91 24.66
CA LYS A 193 -5.75 -7.25 24.59
C LYS A 193 -4.48 -7.25 23.74
N ALA A 194 -4.47 -6.54 22.62
CA ALA A 194 -3.30 -6.40 21.77
C ALA A 194 -2.16 -5.65 22.50
N GLU A 195 -2.48 -4.57 23.20
CA GLU A 195 -1.52 -3.82 24.02
C GLU A 195 -0.96 -4.67 25.17
N LYS A 196 -1.79 -5.38 25.94
CA LYS A 196 -1.29 -6.30 26.98
C LYS A 196 -0.37 -7.39 26.39
N ARG A 197 -0.69 -7.86 25.18
CA ARG A 197 0.13 -8.85 24.48
C ARG A 197 1.46 -8.28 24.00
N SER A 198 1.52 -7.04 23.51
CA SER A 198 2.79 -6.40 23.14
C SER A 198 3.72 -6.27 24.35
N HIS A 199 3.19 -5.84 25.50
CA HIS A 199 3.95 -5.78 26.75
C HIS A 199 4.51 -7.15 27.16
N ARG A 200 3.72 -8.23 27.03
CA ARG A 200 4.21 -9.58 27.29
C ARG A 200 5.32 -9.98 26.32
N MET A 201 5.14 -9.68 25.02
CA MET A 201 6.14 -9.97 24.00
C MET A 201 7.46 -9.25 24.30
N MET A 202 7.43 -7.99 24.74
CA MET A 202 8.61 -7.24 25.19
C MET A 202 9.28 -7.88 26.41
N LYS A 203 8.51 -8.22 27.45
CA LYS A 203 9.03 -8.89 28.66
C LYS A 203 9.72 -10.22 28.37
N THR A 204 9.22 -10.96 27.38
CA THR A 204 9.79 -12.25 26.96
C THR A 204 10.89 -12.13 25.89
N GLY A 205 11.32 -10.91 25.53
CA GLY A 205 12.35 -10.67 24.52
C GLY A 205 11.96 -11.03 23.07
N GLN A 206 10.66 -11.25 22.79
CA GLN A 206 10.18 -11.55 21.43
C GLN A 206 10.19 -10.32 20.51
N ILE A 207 10.05 -9.13 21.10
CA ILE A 207 10.17 -7.82 20.45
C ILE A 207 10.99 -6.91 21.36
N ALA A 208 11.70 -5.94 20.80
CA ALA A 208 12.57 -5.07 21.57
C ALA A 208 11.78 -4.15 22.51
N SER A 209 12.26 -3.99 23.75
CA SER A 209 11.66 -3.10 24.75
C SER A 209 11.66 -1.63 24.33
N ARG A 210 12.62 -1.20 23.49
CA ARG A 210 12.69 0.16 22.95
C ARG A 210 11.44 0.58 22.15
N LEU A 211 10.65 -0.38 21.67
CA LEU A 211 9.41 -0.10 20.94
C LEU A 211 8.23 0.24 21.87
N ALA A 212 8.37 0.10 23.20
CA ALA A 212 7.28 0.33 24.14
C ALA A 212 6.60 1.70 23.96
N PRO A 213 7.33 2.83 23.84
CA PRO A 213 6.72 4.13 23.61
C PRO A 213 5.92 4.16 22.29
N THR A 214 6.48 3.62 21.20
CA THR A 214 5.80 3.56 19.89
C THR A 214 4.51 2.75 19.95
N PHE A 215 4.50 1.59 20.60
CA PHE A 215 3.29 0.80 20.78
C PHE A 215 2.25 1.52 21.65
N GLN A 216 2.68 2.18 22.72
CA GLN A 216 1.80 2.96 23.57
C GLN A 216 1.13 4.07 22.75
N THR A 217 1.91 4.87 22.02
CA THR A 217 1.38 5.91 21.12
C THR A 217 0.41 5.33 20.10
N ILE A 218 0.79 4.29 19.35
CA ILE A 218 -0.10 3.69 18.34
C ILE A 218 -1.42 3.22 18.97
N PHE A 219 -1.37 2.50 20.08
CA PHE A 219 -2.60 1.98 20.68
C PHE A 219 -3.45 3.07 21.34
N GLN A 220 -2.84 4.07 21.98
CA GLN A 220 -3.57 5.11 22.72
C GLN A 220 -4.06 6.23 21.80
N GLU A 221 -3.27 6.63 20.81
CA GLU A 221 -3.56 7.79 19.97
C GLU A 221 -4.13 7.43 18.59
N ASP A 222 -3.85 6.26 18.03
CA ASP A 222 -4.41 5.86 16.73
C ASP A 222 -5.62 4.96 16.88
N TYR A 223 -5.43 3.79 17.49
CA TYR A 223 -6.49 2.78 17.58
C TYR A 223 -7.63 3.20 18.51
N ARG A 224 -7.34 3.98 19.56
CA ARG A 224 -8.35 4.47 20.53
C ARG A 224 -8.85 5.87 20.22
N ALA A 225 -8.45 6.47 19.09
CA ALA A 225 -8.96 7.76 18.70
C ALA A 225 -10.49 7.69 18.56
N GLU A 226 -11.19 8.71 19.04
CA GLU A 226 -12.64 8.79 18.91
C GLU A 226 -13.10 8.64 17.44
N PRO A 227 -12.47 9.30 16.45
CA PRO A 227 -12.85 9.15 15.04
C PRO A 227 -12.64 7.75 14.45
N VAL A 228 -11.97 6.85 15.17
CA VAL A 228 -11.77 5.44 14.78
C VAL A 228 -12.78 4.56 15.51
N THR A 229 -12.90 4.73 16.82
CA THR A 229 -13.75 3.86 17.65
C THR A 229 -15.25 4.02 17.43
N THR A 230 -15.68 5.12 16.81
CA THR A 230 -17.09 5.36 16.45
C THR A 230 -17.48 4.79 15.08
N LEU A 231 -16.51 4.33 14.28
CA LEU A 231 -16.77 3.80 12.95
C LEU A 231 -17.36 2.39 12.99
N PRO A 232 -18.30 2.05 12.07
CA PRO A 232 -19.08 0.81 12.15
C PRO A 232 -18.34 -0.43 11.63
N SER A 233 -17.31 -0.24 10.80
CA SER A 233 -16.64 -1.34 10.09
C SER A 233 -15.12 -1.31 10.32
N TYR A 234 -14.48 -2.49 10.21
CA TYR A 234 -13.03 -2.57 10.26
C TYR A 234 -12.38 -1.89 9.04
N SER A 235 -13.06 -1.90 7.90
CA SER A 235 -12.64 -1.21 6.68
C SER A 235 -12.46 0.29 6.93
N ASP A 236 -13.51 0.97 7.38
CA ASP A 236 -13.47 2.41 7.66
C ASP A 236 -12.46 2.76 8.75
N GLN A 237 -12.39 1.95 9.81
CA GLN A 237 -11.37 2.10 10.85
C GLN A 237 -9.95 2.04 10.27
N SER A 238 -9.71 1.16 9.31
CA SER A 238 -8.40 1.00 8.68
C SER A 238 -8.01 2.24 7.88
N VAL A 239 -8.95 2.86 7.14
CA VAL A 239 -8.72 4.12 6.43
C VAL A 239 -8.20 5.20 7.38
N VAL A 240 -8.92 5.40 8.49
CA VAL A 240 -8.60 6.48 9.44
C VAL A 240 -7.32 6.17 10.20
N VAL A 241 -7.10 4.93 10.66
CA VAL A 241 -5.85 4.55 11.34
C VAL A 241 -4.65 4.72 10.41
N ASN A 242 -4.75 4.31 9.15
CA ASN A 242 -3.67 4.48 8.17
C ASN A 242 -3.32 5.96 7.96
N ALA A 243 -4.32 6.82 7.79
CA ALA A 243 -4.09 8.27 7.65
C ALA A 243 -3.43 8.88 8.89
N ARG A 244 -3.83 8.47 10.10
CA ARG A 244 -3.22 8.95 11.35
C ARG A 244 -1.78 8.47 11.51
N MET A 245 -1.52 7.20 11.26
CA MET A 245 -0.18 6.63 11.30
C MET A 245 0.75 7.29 10.27
N TRP A 246 0.24 7.57 9.07
CA TRP A 246 0.95 8.29 8.03
C TRP A 246 1.36 9.70 8.47
N ARG A 247 0.42 10.50 9.00
CA ARG A 247 0.74 11.85 9.51
C ARG A 247 1.81 11.82 10.60
N ARG A 248 1.77 10.82 11.49
CA ARG A 248 2.79 10.68 12.53
C ARG A 248 4.15 10.29 11.99
N LEU A 249 4.21 9.40 11.01
CA LEU A 249 5.47 9.03 10.34
C LEU A 249 6.19 10.28 9.80
N PHE A 250 5.42 11.30 9.45
CA PHE A 250 5.88 12.52 8.82
C PHE A 250 5.66 13.79 9.64
N ALA A 251 5.46 13.67 10.96
CA ALA A 251 5.13 14.81 11.82
C ALA A 251 6.17 15.95 11.77
N GLU A 252 7.43 15.60 11.53
CA GLU A 252 8.56 16.54 11.44
C GLU A 252 8.80 17.09 10.02
N LEU A 253 8.04 16.61 9.01
CA LEU A 253 8.18 17.05 7.63
C LEU A 253 6.99 17.94 7.22
N SER A 254 7.30 18.99 6.46
CA SER A 254 6.29 19.78 5.78
C SER A 254 6.04 19.25 4.36
N ASN A 255 4.88 19.59 3.78
CA ASN A 255 4.53 19.27 2.40
C ASN A 255 4.39 17.78 2.05
N VAL A 256 4.26 16.91 3.04
CA VAL A 256 3.99 15.48 2.80
C VAL A 256 2.56 15.31 2.29
N PRO A 257 2.34 14.56 1.20
CA PRO A 257 0.99 14.30 0.71
C PRO A 257 0.19 13.47 1.73
N GLU A 258 -1.12 13.72 1.81
CA GLU A 258 -2.02 12.97 2.67
C GLU A 258 -2.27 11.56 2.09
N LEU A 259 -2.30 10.54 2.95
CA LEU A 259 -2.63 9.18 2.53
C LEU A 259 -4.15 9.00 2.45
N VAL A 260 -4.65 8.62 1.27
CA VAL A 260 -6.07 8.37 1.01
C VAL A 260 -6.23 6.90 0.64
N TYR A 261 -6.44 6.06 1.65
CA TYR A 261 -6.39 4.61 1.55
C TYR A 261 -7.80 4.00 1.61
N LEU A 262 -8.47 3.91 0.47
CA LEU A 262 -9.88 3.54 0.37
C LEU A 262 -10.05 2.06 -0.01
N GLU A 263 -11.11 1.43 0.49
CA GLU A 263 -11.53 0.11 0.02
C GLU A 263 -12.11 0.21 -1.39
N GLN A 264 -11.52 -0.51 -2.35
CA GLN A 264 -11.92 -0.46 -3.75
C GLN A 264 -13.33 -1.02 -3.95
N GLU A 265 -13.72 -2.04 -3.19
CA GLU A 265 -15.04 -2.67 -3.29
C GLU A 265 -16.17 -1.70 -2.98
N ASN A 266 -15.99 -0.76 -2.04
CA ASN A 266 -16.99 0.27 -1.75
C ASN A 266 -17.12 1.27 -2.91
N ILE A 267 -16.00 1.63 -3.54
CA ILE A 267 -15.98 2.50 -4.72
C ILE A 267 -16.69 1.80 -5.89
N VAL A 268 -16.30 0.56 -6.18
CA VAL A 268 -16.84 -0.23 -7.28
C VAL A 268 -18.32 -0.55 -7.06
N ALA A 269 -18.74 -0.87 -5.84
CA ALA A 269 -20.15 -1.12 -5.53
C ALA A 269 -21.02 0.11 -5.80
N ALA A 270 -20.59 1.30 -5.36
CA ALA A 270 -21.32 2.54 -5.61
C ALA A 270 -21.39 2.89 -7.11
N LEU A 271 -20.30 2.67 -7.86
CA LEU A 271 -20.27 2.87 -9.30
C LEU A 271 -21.19 1.88 -10.02
N LEU A 272 -21.11 0.59 -9.70
CA LEU A 272 -21.95 -0.45 -10.29
C LEU A 272 -23.43 -0.24 -10.00
N GLU A 273 -23.79 0.21 -8.79
CA GLU A 273 -25.17 0.54 -8.45
C GLU A 273 -25.71 1.67 -9.33
N ALA A 274 -24.92 2.75 -9.49
CA ALA A 274 -25.27 3.86 -10.37
C ALA A 274 -25.36 3.44 -11.84
N ASP A 275 -24.41 2.63 -12.31
CA ASP A 275 -24.34 2.17 -13.68
C ASP A 275 -25.49 1.24 -14.04
N VAL A 276 -25.84 0.28 -13.17
CA VAL A 276 -26.95 -0.64 -13.40
C VAL A 276 -28.29 0.11 -13.42
N ALA A 277 -28.41 1.25 -12.73
CA ALA A 277 -29.60 2.10 -12.79
C ALA A 277 -29.66 3.01 -14.03
N ASN A 278 -28.58 3.10 -14.82
CA ASN A 278 -28.46 4.00 -15.95
C ASN A 278 -28.41 3.25 -17.29
N PRO A 279 -29.49 3.26 -18.10
CA PRO A 279 -29.52 2.56 -19.38
C PRO A 279 -28.48 2.99 -20.43
N ARG A 280 -27.79 4.11 -20.19
CA ARG A 280 -26.73 4.65 -21.05
C ARG A 280 -25.32 4.33 -20.55
N SER A 281 -25.18 3.69 -19.39
CA SER A 281 -23.86 3.29 -18.89
C SER A 281 -23.30 2.12 -19.69
N LEU A 282 -21.98 2.02 -19.74
CA LEU A 282 -21.32 0.89 -20.40
C LEU A 282 -21.68 -0.43 -19.71
N ALA A 283 -21.64 -0.47 -18.38
CA ALA A 283 -21.95 -1.69 -17.64
C ALA A 283 -23.41 -2.14 -17.83
N TRP A 284 -24.38 -1.22 -17.90
CA TRP A 284 -25.76 -1.59 -18.25
C TRP A 284 -25.84 -2.18 -19.65
N GLY A 285 -25.22 -1.52 -20.63
CA GLY A 285 -25.19 -2.01 -22.02
C GLY A 285 -24.60 -3.42 -22.11
N VAL A 286 -23.45 -3.65 -21.48
CA VAL A 286 -22.77 -4.96 -21.49
C VAL A 286 -23.63 -6.06 -20.85
N LEU A 287 -24.34 -5.75 -19.75
CA LEU A 287 -25.09 -6.76 -19.00
C LEU A 287 -26.49 -7.01 -19.58
N PHE A 288 -27.16 -5.97 -20.09
CA PHE A 288 -28.61 -5.99 -20.35
C PHE A 288 -29.03 -5.63 -21.77
N ASP A 289 -28.18 -5.04 -22.62
CA ASP A 289 -28.46 -4.94 -24.06
C ASP A 289 -28.06 -6.25 -24.74
N PRO A 290 -29.02 -7.05 -25.26
CA PRO A 290 -28.71 -8.35 -25.83
C PRO A 290 -27.75 -8.28 -27.01
N LYS A 291 -27.91 -7.26 -27.88
CA LYS A 291 -27.10 -7.13 -29.10
C LYS A 291 -25.66 -6.77 -28.78
N LEU A 292 -25.48 -5.81 -27.87
CA LEU A 292 -24.14 -5.42 -27.43
C LEU A 292 -23.47 -6.58 -26.70
N ARG A 293 -24.19 -7.26 -25.80
CA ARG A 293 -23.67 -8.41 -25.05
C ARG A 293 -23.24 -9.54 -25.98
N GLU A 294 -24.06 -9.92 -26.95
CA GLU A 294 -23.72 -10.95 -27.95
C GLU A 294 -22.49 -10.54 -28.76
N SER A 295 -22.42 -9.29 -29.21
CA SER A 295 -21.26 -8.78 -29.97
C SER A 295 -19.97 -8.82 -29.15
N ILE A 296 -20.02 -8.50 -27.85
CA ILE A 296 -18.86 -8.58 -26.95
C ILE A 296 -18.48 -10.04 -26.70
N LEU A 297 -19.47 -10.92 -26.50
CA LEU A 297 -19.25 -12.36 -26.33
C LEU A 297 -18.50 -12.97 -27.52
N GLU A 298 -18.94 -12.67 -28.73
CA GLU A 298 -18.28 -13.11 -29.96
C GLU A 298 -16.89 -12.49 -30.14
N ALA A 299 -16.73 -11.19 -29.85
CA ALA A 299 -15.47 -10.49 -30.06
C ALA A 299 -14.35 -10.94 -29.12
N LEU A 300 -14.69 -11.40 -27.91
CA LEU A 300 -13.69 -11.83 -26.93
C LEU A 300 -13.56 -13.36 -26.80
N ASP A 301 -14.34 -14.13 -27.55
CA ASP A 301 -14.27 -15.60 -27.56
C ASP A 301 -12.88 -16.09 -27.99
N GLY A 302 -12.23 -16.89 -27.13
CA GLY A 302 -10.91 -17.45 -27.39
C GLY A 302 -9.76 -16.44 -27.27
N LEU A 303 -10.02 -15.21 -26.83
CA LEU A 303 -8.95 -14.24 -26.54
C LEU A 303 -8.28 -14.54 -25.19
N PRO A 304 -6.94 -14.44 -25.09
CA PRO A 304 -6.24 -14.63 -23.83
C PRO A 304 -6.78 -13.72 -22.70
N GLY A 305 -7.17 -14.33 -21.58
CA GLY A 305 -7.74 -13.61 -20.43
C GLY A 305 -9.26 -13.41 -20.47
N CYS A 306 -9.93 -13.89 -21.52
CA CYS A 306 -11.38 -13.96 -21.65
C CYS A 306 -11.88 -15.42 -21.55
N TRP A 307 -13.14 -15.68 -21.94
CA TRP A 307 -13.72 -17.02 -22.02
C TRP A 307 -13.17 -17.84 -23.18
#